data_AF-A0A834LNG4-F1
#
_entry.id   AF-A0A834LNG4-F1
#
_cell.length_a   1.000
_cell.length_b   1.000
_cell.length_c   1.000
_cell.angle_alpha   90.00
_cell.angle_beta   90.00
_cell.angle_gamma   90.00
#
_symmetry.space_group_name_H-M   'P 1'
#
loop_
_entity.id
_entity.type
_entity.pdbx_description
1 polymer ?
#
loop_
_entity_poly.entity_id
_entity_poly.type
_entity_poly.pdbx_seq_one_letter_code
_entity_poly.pdbx_strand_id
1 'polypeptide(L)'
;MAVVTASSSSSGLWVGHSSTLRFSRPPVFGIKAGRICPFTGKKTNRANNVSFSKTKTKKLQHVNLQYKRIWWEGGKRWVKLRLSTKALKTIEKNGLDACAKKAGIDLRKK
;
A
#
# COMPACT_ATOMS: atom_id res chain seq x y z
N MET A 1 28.23 -65.13 30.83
CA MET A 1 27.41 -63.96 31.20
C MET A 1 27.82 -62.80 30.31
N ALA A 2 27.03 -62.51 29.26
CA ALA A 2 27.23 -61.35 28.40
C ALA A 2 25.95 -60.52 28.48
N VAL A 3 26.03 -59.37 29.12
CA VAL A 3 24.91 -58.45 29.30
C VAL A 3 24.93 -57.48 28.12
N VAL A 4 23.91 -57.56 27.26
CA VAL A 4 23.70 -56.64 26.15
C VAL A 4 23.01 -55.39 26.71
N THR A 5 23.70 -54.25 26.74
CA THR A 5 23.09 -52.94 26.98
C THR A 5 22.87 -52.24 25.63
N ALA A 6 21.61 -52.10 25.25
CA ALA A 6 21.18 -51.38 24.06
C ALA A 6 21.27 -49.87 24.29
N SER A 7 22.06 -49.17 23.48
CA SER A 7 22.09 -47.71 23.38
C SER A 7 21.17 -47.24 22.24
N SER A 8 19.93 -46.92 22.62
CA SER A 8 19.00 -46.18 21.79
C SER A 8 19.38 -44.70 21.78
N SER A 9 19.72 -44.11 20.62
CA SER A 9 19.71 -42.64 20.42
C SER A 9 19.71 -42.27 18.94
N SER A 10 18.49 -42.10 18.41
CA SER A 10 18.03 -40.92 17.66
C SER A 10 19.03 -40.14 16.81
N SER A 11 18.91 -40.23 15.48
CA SER A 11 19.06 -39.05 14.61
C SER A 11 18.40 -39.31 13.25
N GLY A 12 17.12 -38.96 13.16
CA GLY A 12 16.42 -38.84 11.89
C GLY A 12 16.98 -37.66 11.09
N LEU A 13 17.59 -37.94 9.94
CA LEU A 13 17.99 -36.95 8.95
C LEU A 13 16.74 -36.44 8.23
N TRP A 14 16.23 -35.28 8.66
CA TRP A 14 15.23 -34.50 7.92
C TRP A 14 15.92 -33.80 6.75
N VAL A 15 15.78 -34.35 5.55
CA VAL A 15 16.28 -33.73 4.33
C VAL A 15 15.29 -32.67 3.86
N GLY A 16 15.61 -31.41 4.18
CA GLY A 16 15.39 -30.22 3.35
C GLY A 16 14.01 -30.00 2.71
N HIS A 17 13.05 -29.49 3.49
CA HIS A 17 12.00 -28.67 2.89
C HIS A 17 12.60 -27.32 2.51
N SER A 18 13.01 -27.18 1.24
CA SER A 18 13.33 -25.90 0.63
C SER A 18 12.09 -25.02 0.68
N SER A 19 11.98 -24.22 1.73
CA SER A 19 10.99 -23.18 1.86
C SER A 19 11.36 -22.07 0.88
N THR A 20 10.94 -22.23 -0.37
CA THR A 20 10.76 -21.10 -1.28
C THR A 20 9.81 -20.14 -0.59
N LEU A 21 10.35 -19.15 0.12
CA LEU A 21 9.63 -17.94 0.48
C LEU A 21 9.23 -17.30 -0.85
N ARG A 22 8.05 -17.67 -1.36
CA ARG A 22 7.35 -16.88 -2.35
C ARG A 22 7.04 -15.57 -1.64
N PHE A 23 7.97 -14.62 -1.75
CA PHE A 23 7.73 -13.22 -1.50
C PHE A 23 6.63 -12.84 -2.49
N SER A 24 5.38 -12.95 -2.05
CA SER A 24 4.22 -12.51 -2.78
C SER A 24 4.42 -11.02 -3.02
N ARG A 25 4.95 -10.67 -4.19
CA ARG A 25 5.12 -9.28 -4.60
C ARG A 25 3.74 -8.64 -4.43
N PRO A 26 3.60 -7.62 -3.55
CA PRO A 26 2.32 -6.95 -3.41
C PRO A 26 1.95 -6.44 -4.81
N PRO A 27 0.68 -6.57 -5.22
CA PRO A 27 0.26 -6.07 -6.52
C PRO A 27 0.63 -4.59 -6.58
N VAL A 28 1.57 -4.25 -7.48
CA VAL A 28 1.91 -2.87 -7.78
C VAL A 28 0.65 -2.24 -8.33
N PHE A 29 -0.05 -1.49 -7.49
CA PHE A 29 -1.19 -0.69 -7.91
C PHE A 29 -0.63 0.43 -8.79
N GLY A 30 -0.51 0.13 -10.08
CA GLY A 30 -0.30 1.13 -11.11
C GLY A 30 -1.26 2.29 -10.90
N ILE A 31 -0.78 3.50 -11.21
CA ILE A 31 -1.50 4.75 -10.94
C ILE A 31 -2.87 4.68 -11.62
N LYS A 32 -3.93 4.43 -10.84
CA LYS A 32 -5.28 4.20 -11.36
C LYS A 32 -5.79 5.43 -12.11
N ALA A 33 -6.19 5.24 -13.37
CA ALA A 33 -6.89 6.22 -14.20
C ALA A 33 -8.33 6.41 -13.69
N GLY A 34 -8.50 7.24 -12.65
CA GLY A 34 -9.80 7.61 -12.08
C GLY A 34 -9.63 8.64 -10.96
N ARG A 35 -10.71 9.29 -10.49
CA ARG A 35 -10.66 10.25 -9.35
C ARG A 35 -10.42 9.53 -8.01
N ILE A 36 -9.26 8.90 -7.88
CA ILE A 36 -8.79 8.13 -6.73
C ILE A 36 -7.41 8.65 -6.32
N CYS A 37 -7.18 8.81 -5.02
CA CYS A 37 -5.86 9.12 -4.50
C CYS A 37 -4.97 7.86 -4.55
N PRO A 38 -3.78 7.88 -5.17
CA PRO A 38 -2.93 6.70 -5.29
C PRO A 38 -2.36 6.24 -3.93
N PHE A 39 -2.03 7.17 -3.02
CA PHE A 39 -1.42 6.84 -1.72
C PHE A 39 -2.43 6.35 -0.68
N THR A 40 -3.62 6.97 -0.66
CA THR A 40 -4.63 6.71 0.38
C THR A 40 -5.81 5.89 -0.12
N GLY A 41 -5.93 5.66 -1.42
CA GLY A 41 -7.04 4.93 -2.03
C GLY A 41 -8.41 5.64 -1.93
N LYS A 42 -8.47 6.89 -1.48
CA LYS A 42 -9.73 7.65 -1.32
C LYS A 42 -10.46 7.77 -2.64
N LYS A 43 -11.74 7.43 -2.64
CA LYS A 43 -12.64 7.44 -3.82
C LYS A 43 -13.74 8.49 -3.63
N THR A 44 -14.42 8.80 -4.73
CA THR A 44 -15.63 9.64 -4.71
C THR A 44 -16.73 8.95 -3.90
N ASN A 45 -17.45 9.72 -3.09
CA ASN A 45 -18.59 9.23 -2.31
C ASN A 45 -19.91 9.51 -3.05
N ARG A 46 -20.85 8.57 -3.05
CA ARG A 46 -22.20 8.75 -3.59
C ARG A 46 -23.13 9.19 -2.47
N ALA A 47 -23.59 10.44 -2.53
CA ALA A 47 -24.47 11.03 -1.52
C ALA A 47 -25.78 11.52 -2.16
N ASN A 48 -26.74 11.94 -1.32
CA ASN A 48 -27.92 12.66 -1.79
C ASN A 48 -27.73 14.16 -1.52
N ASN A 49 -28.22 15.02 -2.40
CA ASN A 49 -28.58 16.38 -2.06
C ASN A 49 -30.02 16.37 -1.55
N VAL A 50 -30.27 17.00 -0.41
CA VAL A 50 -31.60 17.06 0.22
C VAL A 50 -32.06 18.50 0.17
N SER A 51 -33.18 18.77 -0.47
CA SER A 51 -33.81 20.10 -0.46
C SER A 51 -34.52 20.37 0.85
N PHE A 52 -34.94 21.62 1.07
CA PHE A 52 -35.82 21.99 2.19
C PHE A 52 -37.12 21.15 2.20
N SER A 53 -37.69 20.87 1.02
CA SER A 53 -38.83 19.97 0.83
C SER A 53 -38.49 18.46 0.94
N LYS A 54 -37.31 18.10 1.44
CA LYS A 54 -36.81 16.71 1.60
C LYS A 54 -36.75 15.88 0.31
N THR A 55 -36.77 16.52 -0.85
CA THR A 55 -36.56 15.84 -2.14
C THR A 55 -35.09 15.44 -2.26
N LYS A 56 -34.82 14.18 -2.62
CA LYS A 56 -33.47 13.61 -2.66
C LYS A 56 -32.98 13.46 -4.10
N THR A 57 -31.94 14.19 -4.47
CA THR A 57 -31.26 14.02 -5.76
C THR A 57 -29.89 13.38 -5.56
N LYS A 58 -29.45 12.50 -6.47
CA LYS A 58 -28.13 11.85 -6.34
C LYS A 58 -27.02 12.85 -6.69
N LYS A 59 -26.00 12.94 -5.84
CA LYS A 59 -24.78 13.72 -6.11
C LYS A 59 -23.52 12.92 -5.80
N LEU A 60 -22.46 13.20 -6.56
CA LEU A 60 -21.14 12.63 -6.32
C LEU A 60 -20.27 13.65 -5.58
N GLN A 61 -19.77 13.28 -4.41
CA GLN A 61 -18.81 14.07 -3.64
C GLN A 61 -17.40 13.64 -4.03
N HIS A 62 -16.73 14.47 -4.83
CA HIS A 62 -15.39 14.19 -5.31
C HIS A 62 -14.32 14.37 -4.24
N VAL A 63 -13.23 13.63 -4.38
CA VAL A 63 -12.03 13.81 -3.57
C VAL A 63 -11.33 15.09 -4.02
N ASN A 64 -10.87 15.91 -3.07
CA ASN A 64 -10.03 17.08 -3.34
C ASN A 64 -8.63 16.63 -3.79
N LEU A 65 -8.51 16.30 -5.07
CA LEU A 65 -7.27 15.89 -5.74
C LEU A 65 -6.60 17.09 -6.38
N GLN A 66 -5.31 17.27 -6.10
CA GLN A 66 -4.51 18.39 -6.58
C GLN A 66 -3.22 17.88 -7.21
N TYR A 67 -2.76 18.54 -8.26
CA TYR A 67 -1.43 18.31 -8.81
C TYR A 67 -0.42 19.12 -8.00
N LYS A 68 0.52 18.44 -7.35
CA LYS A 68 1.57 19.07 -6.57
C LYS A 68 2.92 18.42 -6.88
N ARG A 69 3.97 19.24 -6.80
CA ARG A 69 5.36 18.80 -6.86
C ARG A 69 5.84 18.56 -5.45
N ILE A 70 6.35 17.37 -5.18
CA ILE A 70 6.94 17.02 -3.88
C ILE A 70 8.40 16.70 -4.10
N TRP A 71 9.25 17.19 -3.20
CA TRP A 71 10.68 16.87 -3.19
C TRP A 71 10.88 15.44 -2.70
N TRP A 72 11.71 14.67 -3.40
CA TRP A 72 12.05 13.31 -3.03
C TRP A 72 13.55 13.22 -2.74
N GLU A 73 13.90 12.94 -1.48
CA GLU A 73 15.29 12.87 -1.02
C GLU A 73 16.07 11.74 -1.69
N GLY A 74 15.47 10.54 -1.81
CA GLY A 74 16.16 9.36 -2.37
C GLY A 74 16.55 9.49 -3.84
N GLY A 75 15.85 10.35 -4.60
CA GLY A 75 16.17 10.62 -6.01
C GLY A 75 16.61 12.04 -6.30
N LYS A 76 16.78 12.87 -5.26
CA LYS A 76 17.16 14.30 -5.32
C LYS A 76 16.42 15.07 -6.42
N ARG A 77 15.11 14.87 -6.53
CA ARG A 77 14.29 15.44 -7.61
C ARG A 77 12.88 15.75 -7.17
N TRP A 78 12.23 16.62 -7.94
CA TRP A 78 10.80 16.88 -7.82
C TRP A 78 9.98 15.81 -8.52
N VAL A 79 8.98 15.26 -7.84
CA VAL A 79 8.02 14.32 -8.41
C VAL A 79 6.66 15.01 -8.53
N LYS A 80 6.08 15.01 -9.75
CA LYS A 80 4.73 15.53 -9.99
C LYS A 80 3.71 14.45 -9.63
N LEU A 81 2.89 14.71 -8.60
CA LEU A 81 1.92 13.76 -8.10
C LEU A 81 0.52 14.38 -8.07
N ARG A 82 -0.49 13.58 -8.45
CA ARG A 82 -1.88 13.89 -8.16
C ARG A 82 -2.26 13.32 -6.81
N LEU A 83 -2.48 14.18 -5.82
CA LEU A 83 -2.62 13.81 -4.41
C LEU A 83 -3.89 14.37 -3.80
N SER A 84 -4.43 13.67 -2.82
CA SER A 84 -5.44 14.27 -1.94
C SER A 84 -4.78 15.14 -0.87
N THR A 85 -5.49 16.15 -0.38
CA THR A 85 -4.99 17.01 0.72
C THR A 85 -4.68 16.22 1.99
N LYS A 86 -5.42 15.13 2.26
CA LYS A 86 -5.14 14.25 3.39
C LYS A 86 -3.87 13.43 3.19
N ALA A 87 -3.55 13.06 1.93
CA ALA A 87 -2.29 12.39 1.61
C ALA A 87 -1.10 13.32 1.80
N LEU A 88 -1.22 14.61 1.45
CA LEU A 88 -0.18 15.61 1.73
C LEU A 88 0.17 15.66 3.21
N LYS A 89 -0.85 15.78 4.08
CA LYS A 89 -0.65 15.74 5.54
C LYS A 89 0.02 14.44 6.03
N THR A 90 -0.30 13.30 5.40
CA THR A 90 0.34 12.02 5.75
C THR A 90 1.80 11.97 5.30
N ILE A 91 2.11 12.51 4.13
CA ILE A 91 3.48 12.60 3.59
C ILE A 91 4.33 13.52 4.47
N GLU A 92 3.79 14.64 4.92
CA GLU A 92 4.47 15.56 5.85
C GLU A 92 4.79 14.87 7.19
N LYS A 93 3.87 14.06 7.72
CA LYS A 93 4.05 13.38 9.01
C LYS A 93 4.99 12.17 8.93
N ASN A 94 4.83 11.31 7.93
CA ASN A 94 5.49 9.99 7.88
C ASN A 94 6.65 9.94 6.88
N GLY A 95 6.81 10.97 6.06
CA GLY A 95 7.72 10.98 4.92
C GLY A 95 7.14 10.34 3.66
N LEU A 96 7.71 10.72 2.51
CA LEU A 96 7.24 10.27 1.19
C LEU A 96 7.52 8.78 0.95
N ASP A 97 8.70 8.30 1.35
CA ASP A 97 9.13 6.92 1.11
C ASP A 97 8.28 5.89 1.86
N ALA A 98 7.97 6.15 3.13
CA ALA A 98 7.09 5.30 3.93
C ALA A 98 5.68 5.21 3.31
N CYS A 99 5.14 6.36 2.87
CA CYS A 99 3.85 6.41 2.21
C CYS A 99 3.84 5.67 0.86
N ALA A 100 4.91 5.79 0.08
CA ALA A 100 5.05 5.10 -1.22
C ALA A 100 5.17 3.58 -1.05
N LYS A 101 5.98 3.12 -0.08
CA LYS A 101 6.10 1.69 0.27
C LYS A 101 4.76 1.09 0.68
N LYS A 102 4.01 1.79 1.54
CA LYS A 102 2.67 1.34 1.98
C LYS A 102 1.68 1.24 0.83
N ALA A 103 1.77 2.15 -0.13
CA ALA A 103 0.88 2.17 -1.30
C ALA A 103 1.35 1.24 -2.44
N GLY A 104 2.56 0.68 -2.36
CA GLY A 104 3.15 -0.15 -3.43
C GLY A 104 3.43 0.63 -4.72
N ILE A 105 3.83 1.90 -4.61
CA ILE A 105 4.07 2.79 -5.76
C ILE A 105 5.58 2.98 -5.97
N ASP A 106 6.03 2.69 -7.19
CA ASP A 106 7.40 2.99 -7.62
C ASP A 106 7.56 4.49 -7.94
N LEU A 107 8.30 5.23 -7.10
CA LEU A 107 8.56 6.66 -7.31
C LEU A 107 9.49 6.95 -8.50
N ARG A 108 10.22 5.97 -9.03
CA ARG A 108 11.16 6.15 -10.16
C ARG A 108 10.47 6.34 -11.51
N LYS A 109 9.29 5.75 -11.70
CA LYS A 109 8.56 5.71 -12.99
C LYS A 109 7.69 6.96 -13.22
N LYS A 110 7.93 8.05 -12.48
CA LYS A 110 6.98 9.15 -12.31
C LYS A 110 7.63 10.52 -12.31
#